data_AF-A0A8D0EMM6-F1
#
_entry.id   AF-A0A8D0EMM6-F1
#
_cell.length_a   1.000
_cell.length_b   1.000
_cell.length_c   1.000
_cell.angle_alpha   90.00
_cell.angle_beta   90.00
_cell.angle_gamma   90.00
#
_symmetry.space_group_name_H-M   'P 1'
#
loop_
_entity.id
_entity.type
_entity.pdbx_description
1 polymer ?
#
loop_
_entity_poly.entity_id
_entity_poly.type
_entity_poly.pdbx_seq_one_letter_code
_entity_poly.pdbx_strand_id
1 'polypeptide(L)'
;MLWPGSLLITPELPILERKNWLIYLLYVRRDYDECKAVIKEQLQESHGLCEYAVYVQALIFRLEGKIQESLELFQTCSILNPRSADNLKQVARSLFLLGKHKAAIEVYNEAAKLDEKDWVSVSVSCSLL
;
A
#
# COMPACT_ATOMS: atom_id res chain seq x y z
N MET A 1 22.27 8.41 40.84
CA MET A 1 22.58 6.98 40.63
C MET A 1 22.27 6.66 39.18
N LEU A 2 23.32 6.49 38.37
CA LEU A 2 23.22 6.09 36.97
C LEU A 2 23.05 4.57 36.94
N TRP A 3 21.95 4.06 36.39
CA TRP A 3 21.83 2.62 36.14
C TRP A 3 22.75 2.23 34.97
N PRO A 4 23.69 1.30 35.17
CA PRO A 4 24.49 0.77 34.08
C PRO A 4 23.67 -0.31 33.36
N GLY A 5 23.43 -0.15 32.06
CA GLY A 5 23.10 -1.27 31.19
C GLY A 5 21.64 -1.48 30.79
N SER A 6 20.83 -0.43 30.63
CA SER A 6 19.62 -0.54 29.81
C SER A 6 20.03 -0.50 28.34
N LEU A 7 20.46 -1.63 27.79
CA LEU A 7 20.40 -1.86 26.34
C LEU A 7 19.00 -1.47 25.91
N LEU A 8 18.88 -0.38 25.14
CA LEU A 8 17.64 -0.02 24.47
C LEU A 8 17.31 -1.21 23.58
N ILE A 9 16.46 -2.12 24.05
CA ILE A 9 15.80 -3.11 23.22
C ILE A 9 14.91 -2.28 22.31
N THR A 10 15.45 -1.84 21.18
CA THR A 10 14.66 -1.25 20.11
C THR A 10 13.63 -2.33 19.76
N PRO A 11 12.33 -2.08 19.95
CA PRO A 11 11.32 -3.07 19.60
C PRO A 11 11.56 -3.43 18.14
N GLU A 12 11.88 -4.69 17.86
CA GLU A 12 12.07 -5.13 16.48
C GLU A 12 10.74 -4.91 15.76
N LEU A 13 10.77 -4.05 14.75
CA LEU A 13 9.59 -3.82 13.93
C LEU A 13 9.14 -5.16 13.32
N PRO A 14 7.82 -5.39 13.22
CA PRO A 14 7.28 -6.54 12.52
C PRO A 14 7.94 -6.67 11.15
N ILE A 15 8.26 -7.89 10.73
CA ILE A 15 8.93 -8.17 9.45
C ILE A 15 8.21 -7.47 8.30
N LEU A 16 6.87 -7.38 8.36
CA LEU A 16 6.01 -6.73 7.39
C LEU A 16 6.28 -5.24 7.16
N GLU A 17 6.81 -4.52 8.15
CA GLU A 17 6.95 -3.04 8.09
C GLU A 17 8.40 -2.55 8.25
N ARG A 18 9.33 -3.48 8.53
CA ARG A 18 10.73 -3.20 8.88
C ARG A 18 11.43 -2.24 7.92
N LYS A 19 11.13 -2.33 6.61
CA LYS A 19 11.77 -1.51 5.55
C LYS A 19 10.85 -0.46 4.93
N ASN A 20 9.62 -0.27 5.45
CA ASN A 20 8.66 0.68 4.86
C ASN A 20 9.18 2.11 4.81
N TRP A 21 9.87 2.55 5.87
CA TRP A 21 10.48 3.89 5.93
C TRP A 21 11.56 4.09 4.85
N LEU A 22 12.36 3.05 4.58
CA LEU A 22 13.43 3.10 3.59
C LEU A 22 12.85 3.10 2.17
N ILE A 23 11.85 2.26 1.93
CA ILE A 23 11.09 2.23 0.66
C ILE A 23 10.48 3.62 0.41
N TYR A 24 9.82 4.22 1.41
CA TYR A 24 9.26 5.57 1.30
C TYR A 24 10.33 6.62 0.94
N LEU A 25 11.45 6.61 1.66
CA LEU A 25 12.54 7.58 1.46
C LEU A 25 13.10 7.50 0.03
N LEU A 26 13.40 6.30 -0.45
CA LEU A 26 13.92 6.07 -1.81
C LEU A 26 12.90 6.46 -2.88
N TYR A 27 11.62 6.13 -2.66
CA TYR A 27 10.54 6.51 -3.57
C TYR A 27 10.39 8.04 -3.70
N VAL A 28 10.43 8.78 -2.58
CA VAL A 28 10.34 10.25 -2.57
C VAL A 28 11.56 10.89 -3.23
N ARG A 29 12.75 10.33 -3.03
CA ARG A 29 13.98 10.78 -3.72
C ARG A 29 14.01 10.45 -5.21
N ARG A 30 13.10 9.60 -5.68
CA ARG A 30 13.04 9.06 -7.05
C ARG A 30 14.20 8.12 -7.38
N ASP A 31 14.85 7.56 -6.37
CA ASP A 31 15.87 6.52 -6.52
C ASP A 31 15.19 5.16 -6.74
N TYR A 32 14.52 5.01 -7.90
CA TYR A 32 13.63 3.88 -8.16
C TYR A 32 14.36 2.54 -8.26
N ASP A 33 15.61 2.52 -8.71
CA ASP A 33 16.38 1.28 -8.85
C ASP A 33 16.76 0.69 -7.49
N GLU A 34 17.26 1.52 -6.57
CA GLU A 34 17.49 1.11 -5.18
C GLU A 34 16.17 0.76 -4.49
N CYS A 35 15.12 1.55 -4.71
CA CYS A 35 13.80 1.27 -4.15
C CYS A 35 13.29 -0.12 -4.55
N LYS A 36 13.43 -0.50 -5.82
CA LYS A 36 13.04 -1.84 -6.32
C LYS A 36 13.87 -2.95 -5.67
N ALA A 37 15.16 -2.72 -5.41
CA ALA A 37 16.02 -3.70 -4.73
C ALA A 37 15.55 -3.94 -3.28
N VAL A 38 15.27 -2.87 -2.53
CA VAL A 38 14.77 -2.95 -1.15
C VAL A 38 13.38 -3.60 -1.09
N ILE A 39 12.49 -3.25 -2.02
CA ILE A 39 11.16 -3.88 -2.15
C ILE A 39 11.29 -5.38 -2.36
N LYS A 40 12.18 -5.82 -3.27
CA LYS A 40 12.38 -7.24 -3.56
C LYS A 40 12.81 -8.01 -2.31
N GLU A 41 13.76 -7.46 -1.55
CA GLU A 41 14.23 -8.06 -0.31
C GLU A 41 13.11 -8.13 0.74
N GLN A 42 12.36 -7.03 0.92
CA GLN A 42 11.21 -6.97 1.84
C GLN A 42 10.12 -7.98 1.48
N LEU A 43 9.81 -8.16 0.19
CA LEU A 43 8.83 -9.14 -0.28
C LEU A 43 9.32 -10.58 -0.12
N GLN A 44 10.62 -10.83 -0.24
CA GLN A 44 11.21 -12.14 0.03
C GLN A 44 11.09 -12.50 1.51
N GLU A 45 11.42 -11.58 2.42
CA GLU A 45 11.29 -11.79 3.87
C GLU A 45 9.83 -11.96 4.30
N SER A 46 8.92 -11.18 3.70
CA SER A 46 7.50 -11.19 4.06
C SER A 46 6.65 -12.19 3.28
N HIS A 47 7.26 -13.04 2.43
CA HIS A 47 6.56 -13.98 1.55
C HIS A 47 5.47 -13.31 0.69
N GLY A 48 5.72 -12.08 0.25
CA GLY A 48 4.79 -11.30 -0.57
C GLY A 48 3.60 -10.67 0.18
N LEU A 49 3.57 -10.75 1.51
CA LEU A 49 2.44 -10.25 2.32
C LEU A 49 2.56 -8.76 2.69
N CYS A 50 3.72 -8.13 2.43
CA CYS A 50 3.91 -6.71 2.69
C CYS A 50 3.14 -5.85 1.68
N GLU A 51 1.91 -5.45 2.03
CA GLU A 51 1.05 -4.59 1.22
C GLU A 51 1.74 -3.32 0.75
N TYR A 52 2.46 -2.63 1.64
CA TYR A 52 3.13 -1.36 1.34
C TYR A 52 4.22 -1.51 0.26
N ALA A 53 5.02 -2.58 0.34
CA ALA A 53 6.07 -2.83 -0.65
C ALA A 53 5.46 -3.12 -2.03
N VAL A 54 4.39 -3.92 -2.09
CA VAL A 54 3.63 -4.18 -3.33
C VAL A 54 3.04 -2.88 -3.88
N TYR A 55 2.47 -2.03 -3.01
CA TYR A 55 1.87 -0.76 -3.38
C TYR A 55 2.89 0.20 -4.02
N VAL A 56 4.05 0.38 -3.38
CA VAL A 56 5.11 1.26 -3.92
C VAL A 56 5.67 0.69 -5.23
N GLN A 57 5.82 -0.63 -5.35
CA GLN A 57 6.23 -1.25 -6.61
C GLN A 57 5.23 -0.95 -7.74
N ALA A 58 3.94 -1.04 -7.45
CA ALA A 58 2.88 -0.71 -8.40
C ALA A 58 2.93 0.75 -8.85
N LEU A 59 3.25 1.68 -7.93
CA LEU A 59 3.48 3.09 -8.26
C LEU A 59 4.66 3.28 -9.21
N ILE A 60 5.79 2.63 -8.93
CA ILE A 60 6.99 2.72 -9.77
C ILE A 60 6.72 2.18 -11.18
N PHE A 61 6.08 1.02 -11.30
CA PHE A 61 5.73 0.44 -12.61
C PHE A 61 4.81 1.36 -13.42
N ARG A 62 3.86 2.02 -12.76
CA ARG A 62 3.01 3.02 -13.42
C ARG A 62 3.80 4.20 -13.96
N LEU A 63 4.80 4.68 -13.21
CA LEU A 63 5.68 5.77 -13.64
C LEU A 63 6.60 5.34 -14.80
N GLU A 64 7.01 4.07 -14.85
CA GLU A 64 7.77 3.47 -15.96
C GLU A 64 6.89 3.21 -17.21
N GLY A 65 5.57 3.45 -17.16
CA GLY A 65 4.64 3.18 -18.25
C GLY A 65 4.16 1.73 -18.34
N LYS A 66 4.55 0.88 -17.38
CA LYS A 66 4.12 -0.51 -17.23
C LYS A 66 2.77 -0.58 -16.51
N ILE A 67 1.74 -0.04 -17.15
CA ILE A 67 0.42 0.17 -16.52
C ILE A 67 -0.29 -1.16 -16.23
N GLN A 68 -0.09 -2.18 -17.08
CA GLN A 68 -0.72 -3.49 -16.90
C GLN A 68 -0.13 -4.22 -15.70
N GLU A 69 1.19 -4.23 -15.56
CA GLU A 69 1.87 -4.83 -14.41
C GLU A 69 1.56 -4.06 -13.11
N SER A 70 1.44 -2.73 -13.19
CA SER A 70 0.97 -1.91 -12.08
C SER A 70 -0.45 -2.28 -11.63
N LEU A 71 -1.36 -2.52 -12.58
CA LEU A 71 -2.73 -2.94 -12.29
C LEU A 71 -2.77 -4.26 -11.52
N GLU A 72 -1.99 -5.25 -11.94
CA GLU A 72 -1.91 -6.56 -11.30
C GLU A 72 -1.44 -6.44 -9.84
N LEU A 73 -0.41 -5.61 -9.59
CA LEU A 73 0.08 -5.35 -8.24
C LEU A 73 -0.97 -4.64 -7.36
N PHE A 74 -1.70 -3.66 -7.89
CA PHE A 74 -2.79 -3.01 -7.13
C PHE A 74 -3.97 -3.95 -6.85
N GLN A 75 -4.24 -4.89 -7.75
CA GLN A 75 -5.21 -5.96 -7.48
C GLN A 75 -4.71 -6.85 -6.34
N THR A 76 -3.42 -7.18 -6.30
CA THR A 76 -2.81 -7.87 -5.14
C THR A 76 -2.98 -7.07 -3.84
N CYS A 77 -2.74 -5.75 -3.84
CA CYS A 77 -3.00 -4.90 -2.66
C CYS A 77 -4.47 -4.98 -2.22
N SER A 78 -5.41 -5.02 -3.17
CA SER A 78 -6.84 -5.15 -2.87
C SER A 78 -7.21 -6.52 -2.29
N ILE A 79 -6.45 -7.58 -2.60
CA ILE A 79 -6.61 -8.90 -1.98
C ILE A 79 -6.01 -8.92 -0.57
N LEU A 80 -4.83 -8.30 -0.38
CA LEU A 80 -4.16 -8.21 0.93
C LEU A 80 -5.00 -7.39 1.92
N ASN A 81 -5.62 -6.30 1.46
CA ASN A 81 -6.48 -5.45 2.26
C ASN A 81 -7.80 -5.12 1.54
N PRO A 82 -8.81 -6.02 1.63
CA PRO A 82 -10.08 -5.88 0.91
C PRO A 82 -10.98 -4.73 1.38
N ARG A 83 -10.69 -4.14 2.55
CA ARG A 83 -11.47 -3.03 3.09
C ARG A 83 -10.88 -1.66 2.74
N SER A 84 -9.70 -1.63 2.12
CA SER A 84 -9.07 -0.38 1.72
C SER A 84 -9.71 0.17 0.44
N ALA A 85 -10.56 1.18 0.58
CA ALA A 85 -11.08 1.93 -0.55
C ALA A 85 -9.96 2.59 -1.37
N ASP A 86 -8.84 2.95 -0.74
CA ASP A 86 -7.68 3.54 -1.42
C ASP A 86 -7.02 2.56 -2.39
N ASN A 87 -6.97 1.26 -2.06
CA ASN A 87 -6.45 0.24 -2.97
C ASN A 87 -7.35 0.09 -4.21
N LEU A 88 -8.67 0.08 -4.03
CA LEU A 88 -9.63 0.06 -5.14
C LEU A 88 -9.52 1.31 -6.02
N LYS A 89 -9.32 2.49 -5.43
CA LYS A 89 -9.06 3.73 -6.18
C LYS A 89 -7.81 3.61 -7.05
N GLN A 90 -6.76 2.93 -6.59
CA GLN A 90 -5.56 2.69 -7.40
C GLN A 90 -5.81 1.70 -8.55
N VAL A 91 -6.57 0.62 -8.31
CA VAL A 91 -7.01 -0.31 -9.37
C VAL A 91 -7.79 0.43 -10.44
N ALA A 92 -8.78 1.22 -10.04
CA ALA A 92 -9.60 2.02 -10.94
C ALA A 92 -8.76 3.04 -11.74
N ARG A 93 -7.77 3.68 -11.10
CA ARG A 93 -6.85 4.59 -11.76
C ARG A 93 -6.02 3.88 -12.83
N SER A 94 -5.50 2.69 -12.56
CA SER A 94 -4.74 1.92 -13.54
C SER A 94 -5.63 1.43 -14.69
N LEU A 95 -6.87 1.03 -14.42
CA LEU A 95 -7.86 0.70 -15.47
C LEU A 95 -8.17 1.91 -16.37
N PHE A 96 -8.31 3.09 -15.78
CA PHE A 96 -8.54 4.33 -16.50
C PHE A 96 -7.37 4.66 -17.45
N LEU A 97 -6.13 4.52 -16.97
CA LEU A 97 -4.92 4.74 -17.77
C LEU A 97 -4.77 3.74 -18.93
N LEU A 98 -5.35 2.54 -18.80
CA LEU A 98 -5.42 1.55 -19.89
C LEU A 98 -6.58 1.81 -20.88
N GLY A 99 -7.37 2.87 -20.70
CA GLY A 99 -8.55 3.17 -21.52
C GLY A 99 -9.79 2.33 -21.19
N LYS A 100 -9.75 1.52 -20.12
CA LYS A 100 -10.88 0.67 -19.68
C LYS A 100 -11.85 1.48 -18.80
N HIS A 101 -12.41 2.55 -19.34
CA HIS A 101 -13.18 3.54 -18.58
C HIS A 101 -14.42 2.97 -17.88
N LYS A 102 -15.16 2.05 -18.52
CA LYS A 102 -16.35 1.43 -17.92
C LYS A 102 -16.01 0.65 -16.64
N ALA A 103 -15.02 -0.23 -16.73
CA ALA A 103 -14.53 -0.99 -15.58
C ALA A 103 -13.94 -0.08 -14.48
N ALA A 104 -13.23 1.00 -14.85
CA ALA A 104 -12.74 1.96 -13.89
C ALA A 104 -13.87 2.63 -13.09
N ILE A 105 -14.97 3.02 -13.76
CA ILE A 105 -16.15 3.61 -13.09
C ILE A 105 -16.80 2.62 -12.12
N GLU A 106 -16.95 1.36 -12.53
CA GLU A 106 -17.50 0.30 -11.66
C GLU A 106 -16.67 0.15 -10.38
N VAL A 107 -15.34 0.05 -10.50
CA VAL A 107 -14.44 -0.07 -9.34
C VAL A 107 -14.44 1.21 -8.48
N TYR A 108 -14.51 2.41 -9.07
CA TYR A 108 -14.65 3.65 -8.30
C TYR A 108 -15.95 3.69 -7.49
N ASN A 109 -17.06 3.20 -8.06
CA ASN A 109 -18.33 3.10 -7.35
C ASN A 109 -18.26 2.10 -6.18
N GLU A 110 -17.52 1.00 -6.34
CA GLU A 110 -17.25 0.05 -5.25
C GLU A 110 -16.42 0.70 -4.14
N ALA A 111 -15.36 1.43 -4.50
CA ALA A 111 -14.54 2.17 -3.54
C ALA A 111 -15.37 3.20 -2.76
N ALA A 112 -16.26 3.92 -3.44
CA ALA A 112 -17.14 4.91 -2.80
C ALA A 112 -18.12 4.27 -1.79
N LYS A 113 -18.63 3.08 -2.07
CA LYS A 113 -19.51 2.33 -1.14
C LYS A 113 -18.75 1.88 0.11
N LEU A 114 -17.46 1.54 -0.01
CA LEU A 114 -16.62 1.21 1.15
C LEU A 114 -16.37 2.45 2.01
N ASP A 115 -16.00 3.57 1.39
CA ASP A 115 -15.80 4.85 2.10
C ASP A 115 -17.07 5.30 2.85
N GLU A 116 -18.25 5.18 2.22
CA GLU A 116 -19.53 5.53 2.85
C GLU A 116 -19.81 4.65 4.08
N LYS A 117 -19.52 3.35 3.99
CA LYS A 117 -19.66 2.41 5.11
C LYS A 117 -18.69 2.72 6.24
N ASP A 118 -17.46 3.10 5.91
CA ASP A 118 -16.45 3.47 6.92
C ASP A 118 -16.84 4.77 7.62
N TRP A 119 -17.27 5.79 6.86
CA TRP A 119 -17.79 7.04 7.43
C TRP A 119 -18.99 6.80 8.36
N VAL A 120 -19.97 6.01 7.92
CA VAL A 120 -21.15 5.67 8.73
C VAL A 120 -20.76 4.86 9.96
N SER A 121 -19.79 3.95 9.86
CA SER A 121 -19.30 3.19 11.01
C SER A 121 -18.64 4.09 12.06
N VAL A 122 -17.84 5.08 11.63
CA VAL A 122 -17.22 6.08 12.49
C VAL A 122 -18.26 7.03 13.10
N SER A 123 -19.26 7.47 12.31
CA SER A 123 -20.29 8.40 12.81
C SER A 123 -21.26 7.73 13.79
N VAL A 124 -21.60 6.46 13.58
CA VAL A 124 -22.46 5.67 14.49
C VAL A 124 -21.73 5.35 15.79
N SER A 125 -20.43 5.04 15.75
CA SER A 125 -19.65 4.82 16.97
C SER A 125 -19.43 6.10 17.79
N CYS A 126 -19.43 7.28 17.16
CA CYS A 126 -19.38 8.57 17.85
C CYS A 126 -20.74 9.01 18.44
N SER A 127 -21.85 8.43 17.97
CA SER A 127 -23.21 8.74 18.46
C SER A 127 -23.66 7.84 19.63
N LEU A 128 -22.81 6.89 20.04
CA LEU A 128 -23.05 5.94 21.13
C LEU A 128 -22.17 6.20 22.38
N LEU A 129 -21.52 7.36 22.45
CA LEU A 129 -20.88 7.91 23.65
C LEU A 129 -21.62 9.17 24.09
#